data_AF-J4VBC6-F1
#
_entry.id   AF-J4VBC6-F1
#
_cell.length_a   1.000
_cell.length_b   1.000
_cell.length_c   1.000
_cell.angle_alpha   90.00
_cell.angle_beta   90.00
_cell.angle_gamma   90.00
#
_symmetry.space_group_name_H-M   'P 1'
#
loop_
_entity.id
_entity.type
_entity.pdbx_description
1 polymer ?
#
loop_
_entity_poly.entity_id
_entity_poly.type
_entity_poly.pdbx_seq_one_letter_code
_entity_poly.pdbx_strand_id
1 'polypeptide(L)'
;MNNIYIAYALWFFAGWLGAHRIYLGKFISGFLMMGLFFVGAALKIVLIGYLFLAVWGIWWVIDVFLTSSYVERNLQKEELKRSLKMQSKEADLKRLYELYESGAISKAEFEARREILFR
;
A
#
# COMPACT_ATOMS: atom_id res chain seq x y z
N MET A 1 -6.52 0.85 -2.29
CA MET A 1 -6.25 -0.49 -2.88
C MET A 1 -5.95 -1.50 -1.76
N ASN A 2 -6.85 -1.65 -0.78
CA ASN A 2 -6.61 -2.49 0.41
C ASN A 2 -7.84 -3.31 0.78
N ASN A 3 -8.72 -3.60 -0.18
CA ASN A 3 -9.89 -4.42 0.11
C ASN A 3 -9.46 -5.90 0.13
N ILE A 4 -9.64 -6.55 1.27
CA ILE A 4 -9.25 -7.94 1.50
C ILE A 4 -9.93 -8.91 0.52
N TYR A 5 -11.22 -8.69 0.22
CA TYR A 5 -11.97 -9.54 -0.69
C TYR A 5 -11.46 -9.43 -2.13
N ILE A 6 -11.15 -8.21 -2.57
CA ILE A 6 -10.55 -7.98 -3.90
C ILE A 6 -9.16 -8.61 -3.97
N ALA A 7 -8.36 -8.50 -2.92
CA ALA A 7 -7.03 -9.10 -2.88
C ALA A 7 -7.08 -10.63 -2.99
N TYR A 8 -7.99 -11.30 -2.29
CA TYR A 8 -8.18 -12.75 -2.38
C TYR A 8 -8.83 -13.18 -3.70
N ALA A 9 -9.77 -12.40 -4.25
CA ALA A 9 -10.33 -12.66 -5.58
C ALA A 9 -9.22 -12.61 -6.65
N LEU A 10 -8.34 -11.60 -6.58
CA LEU A 10 -7.18 -11.52 -7.46
C LEU A 10 -6.20 -12.68 -7.25
N TRP A 11 -5.98 -13.12 -6.01
CA TRP A 11 -5.11 -14.27 -5.72
C TRP A 11 -5.65 -15.57 -6.31
N PHE A 12 -6.97 -15.77 -6.28
CA PHE A 12 -7.60 -16.98 -6.81
C PHE A 12 -7.65 -17.00 -8.35
N PHE A 13 -8.17 -15.94 -8.97
CA PHE A 13 -8.38 -15.92 -10.43
C PHE A 13 -7.13 -15.52 -11.23
N ALA A 14 -6.31 -14.63 -10.68
CA ALA A 14 -5.16 -14.03 -11.36
C ALA A 14 -3.87 -14.10 -10.51
N GLY A 15 -3.85 -14.89 -9.43
CA GLY A 15 -2.70 -14.93 -8.52
C GLY A 15 -1.51 -15.64 -9.14
N TRP A 16 -1.76 -16.46 -10.16
CA TRP A 16 -0.71 -17.07 -10.96
C TRP A 16 0.15 -16.02 -11.71
N LEU A 17 -0.42 -14.84 -12.00
CA LEU A 17 0.29 -13.68 -12.55
C LEU A 17 0.81 -12.71 -11.48
N GLY A 18 0.63 -13.00 -10.19
CA GLY A 18 1.01 -12.09 -9.10
C GLY A 18 0.12 -10.83 -9.00
N ALA A 19 -1.10 -10.86 -9.57
CA ALA A 19 -1.99 -9.69 -9.61
C ALA A 19 -2.40 -9.17 -8.21
N HIS A 20 -2.60 -10.07 -7.25
CA HIS A 20 -2.88 -9.70 -5.85
C HIS A 20 -1.72 -8.93 -5.21
N ARG A 21 -0.47 -9.30 -5.50
CA ARG A 21 0.72 -8.56 -5.03
C ARG A 21 0.75 -7.16 -5.64
N ILE A 22 0.52 -7.05 -6.94
CA ILE A 22 0.50 -5.75 -7.64
C ILE A 22 -0.60 -4.85 -7.08
N TYR A 23 -1.81 -5.37 -6.88
CA TYR A 23 -2.93 -4.64 -6.27
C TYR A 23 -2.59 -4.09 -4.89
N LEU A 24 -1.85 -4.86 -4.09
CA LEU A 24 -1.39 -4.46 -2.75
C LEU A 24 -0.14 -3.56 -2.76
N GLY A 25 0.30 -3.09 -3.93
CA GLY A 25 1.45 -2.20 -4.09
C GLY A 25 2.81 -2.91 -4.09
N LYS A 26 2.84 -4.25 -4.18
CA LYS A 26 4.05 -5.09 -4.18
C LYS A 26 4.53 -5.41 -5.60
N PHE A 27 4.71 -4.36 -6.41
CA PHE A 27 5.02 -4.46 -7.85
C PHE A 27 6.20 -5.38 -8.17
N ILE A 28 7.37 -5.13 -7.56
CA ILE A 28 8.60 -5.90 -7.83
C ILE A 28 8.33 -7.40 -7.65
N SER A 29 7.79 -7.79 -6.49
CA SER A 29 7.52 -9.19 -6.21
C SER A 29 6.41 -9.80 -7.06
N GLY A 30 5.41 -9.00 -7.47
CA GLY A 30 4.36 -9.45 -8.37
C GLY A 30 4.91 -9.73 -9.78
N PHE A 31 5.74 -8.82 -10.31
CA PHE A 31 6.40 -9.03 -11.59
C PHE A 31 7.43 -10.18 -11.56
N LEU A 32 8.14 -10.36 -10.45
CA LEU A 32 9.02 -11.52 -10.27
C LEU A 32 8.24 -12.84 -10.30
N MET A 33 7.08 -12.90 -9.62
CA MET A 33 6.22 -14.08 -9.64
C MET A 33 5.71 -14.39 -11.06
N MET A 34 5.27 -13.36 -11.78
CA MET A 34 4.85 -13.48 -13.18
C MET A 34 5.99 -13.96 -14.08
N GLY A 35 7.18 -13.37 -13.94
CA GLY A 35 8.37 -13.76 -14.69
C GLY A 35 8.78 -15.21 -14.40
N LEU A 36 8.75 -15.61 -13.13
CA LEU A 36 9.05 -16.99 -12.70
C LEU A 36 8.08 -18.01 -13.32
N PHE A 37 6.79 -17.66 -13.41
CA PHE A 37 5.80 -18.49 -14.08
C PHE A 37 6.13 -18.66 -15.57
N PHE A 38 6.36 -17.57 -16.30
CA PHE A 38 6.66 -17.63 -17.74
C PHE A 38 7.99 -18.33 -18.03
N VAL A 39 9.04 -18.07 -17.25
CA VAL A 39 10.33 -18.76 -17.36
C VAL A 39 10.17 -20.26 -17.09
N GLY A 40 9.47 -20.63 -16.01
CA GLY A 40 9.20 -22.03 -15.68
C GLY A 40 8.37 -22.74 -16.76
N ALA A 41 7.36 -22.06 -17.32
CA ALA A 41 6.54 -22.58 -18.39
C ALA A 41 7.35 -22.77 -19.69
N ALA A 42 8.19 -21.81 -20.07
CA ALA A 42 9.03 -21.90 -21.26
C ALA A 42 10.08 -23.02 -21.17
N LEU A 43 10.71 -23.17 -19.99
CA LEU A 43 11.74 -24.18 -19.73
C LEU A 43 11.18 -25.58 -19.41
N LYS A 44 9.84 -25.74 -19.38
CA LYS A 44 9.19 -27.03 -19.12
C LYS A 44 9.61 -28.10 -20.13
N ILE A 45 9.91 -27.71 -21.37
CA ILE A 45 10.28 -28.60 -22.48
C ILE A 45 11.56 -29.41 -22.17
N VAL A 46 12.50 -28.82 -21.43
CA VAL A 46 13.77 -29.46 -21.05
C VAL A 46 13.74 -30.02 -19.62
N LEU A 47 12.54 -30.28 -19.08
CA LEU A 47 12.25 -30.74 -17.71
C LEU A 47 12.67 -29.80 -16.57
N ILE A 48 13.64 -28.91 -16.76
CA ILE A 48 14.11 -28.00 -15.70
C ILE A 48 13.05 -26.97 -15.29
N GLY A 49 12.12 -26.63 -16.20
CA GLY A 49 11.01 -25.72 -15.92
C GLY A 49 10.11 -26.16 -14.77
N TYR A 50 10.01 -27.47 -14.51
CA TYR A 50 9.23 -27.98 -13.38
C TYR A 50 9.79 -27.54 -12.03
N LEU A 51 11.11 -27.35 -11.90
CA LEU A 51 11.71 -26.82 -10.66
C LEU A 51 11.28 -25.38 -10.41
N PHE A 52 11.31 -24.53 -11.45
CA PHE A 52 10.85 -23.14 -11.36
C PHE A 52 9.35 -23.06 -11.04
N LEU A 53 8.54 -23.90 -11.69
CA LEU A 53 7.09 -23.97 -11.42
C LEU A 53 6.79 -24.51 -10.01
N ALA A 54 7.61 -25.41 -9.47
CA ALA A 54 7.47 -25.89 -8.10
C ALA A 54 7.74 -24.78 -7.08
N VAL A 55 8.84 -24.04 -7.25
CA VAL A 55 9.17 -22.87 -6.40
C VAL A 55 8.05 -21.83 -6.48
N TRP A 56 7.59 -21.53 -7.69
CA TRP A 56 6.47 -20.63 -7.92
C TRP A 56 5.18 -21.11 -7.25
N GLY A 57 4.85 -22.40 -7.34
CA GLY A 57 3.63 -22.97 -6.76
C GLY A 57 3.63 -22.92 -5.24
N ILE A 58 4.77 -23.25 -4.62
CA ILE A 58 4.95 -23.09 -3.16
C ILE A 58 4.76 -21.63 -2.77
N TRP A 59 5.35 -20.70 -3.52
CA TRP A 59 5.19 -19.27 -3.27
C TRP A 59 3.73 -18.82 -3.40
N TRP A 60 3.00 -19.27 -4.42
CA TRP A 60 1.57 -18.98 -4.61
C TRP A 60 0.69 -19.49 -3.45
N VAL A 61 1.02 -20.66 -2.87
CA VAL A 61 0.32 -21.19 -1.69
C VAL A 61 0.63 -20.36 -0.44
N ILE A 62 1.90 -20.00 -0.22
CA ILE A 62 2.31 -19.12 0.90
C ILE A 62 1.59 -17.76 0.82
N ASP A 63 1.29 -17.31 -0.39
CA ASP A 63 0.59 -16.04 -0.61
C ASP A 63 -0.83 -15.99 -0.02
N VAL A 64 -1.47 -17.11 0.28
CA VAL A 64 -2.73 -17.12 1.06
C VAL A 64 -2.55 -16.38 2.38
N PHE A 65 -1.41 -16.60 3.06
CA PHE A 65 -1.11 -15.98 4.34
C PHE A 65 -0.53 -14.57 4.17
N LEU A 66 0.35 -14.38 3.18
CA LEU A 66 0.98 -13.08 2.95
C LEU A 66 -0.01 -12.01 2.49
N THR A 67 -1.04 -12.38 1.73
CA THR A 67 -2.06 -11.46 1.24
C THR A 67 -2.77 -10.75 2.39
N SER A 68 -3.22 -11.49 3.41
CA SER A 68 -3.78 -10.92 4.64
C SER A 68 -2.80 -9.96 5.32
N SER A 69 -1.55 -10.40 5.54
CA SER A 69 -0.54 -9.56 6.20
C SER A 69 -0.26 -8.25 5.46
N TYR A 70 -0.27 -8.28 4.12
CA TYR A 70 -0.04 -7.08 3.32
C TYR A 70 -1.22 -6.11 3.37
N VAL A 71 -2.46 -6.63 3.36
CA VAL A 71 -3.66 -5.79 3.55
C VAL A 71 -3.59 -5.06 4.88
N GLU A 72 -3.32 -5.79 5.97
CA GLU A 72 -3.24 -5.22 7.32
C GLU A 72 -2.14 -4.15 7.41
N ARG A 73 -0.93 -4.45 6.92
CA ARG A 73 0.18 -3.48 6.91
C ARG A 73 -0.14 -2.23 6.10
N ASN A 74 -0.88 -2.36 5.01
CA ASN A 74 -1.29 -1.20 4.23
C ASN A 74 -2.35 -0.37 4.96
N LEU A 75 -3.29 -1.00 5.66
CA LEU A 75 -4.27 -0.29 6.49
C LEU A 75 -3.57 0.46 7.65
N GLN A 76 -2.68 -0.20 8.38
CA GLN A 76 -1.89 0.43 9.45
C GLN A 76 -1.07 1.63 8.95
N LYS A 77 -0.45 1.53 7.77
CA LYS A 77 0.29 2.64 7.16
C LYS A 77 -0.61 3.83 6.84
N GLU A 78 -1.82 3.58 6.33
CA GLU A 78 -2.76 4.65 6.01
C GLU A 78 -3.31 5.32 7.29
N GLU A 79 -3.55 4.55 8.34
CA GLU A 79 -3.92 5.07 9.65
C GLU A 79 -2.79 5.94 10.25
N LEU A 80 -1.56 5.46 10.21
CA LEU A 80 -0.39 6.22 10.67
C LEU A 80 -0.19 7.52 9.89
N LYS A 81 -0.34 7.50 8.56
CA LYS A 81 -0.27 8.75 7.76
C LYS A 81 -1.37 9.74 8.16
N ARG A 82 -2.58 9.25 8.44
CA ARG A 82 -3.68 10.11 8.89
C ARG A 82 -3.39 10.70 10.27
N SER A 83 -2.90 9.92 11.22
CA SER A 83 -2.57 10.42 12.56
C SER A 83 -1.45 11.47 12.50
N LEU A 84 -0.40 11.22 11.71
CA LEU A 84 0.68 12.20 11.48
C LEU A 84 0.17 13.49 10.83
N LYS A 85 -0.71 13.39 9.81
CA LYS A 85 -1.32 14.57 9.16
C LYS A 85 -2.20 15.37 10.12
N MET A 86 -2.93 14.70 11.02
CA MET A 86 -3.75 15.37 12.03
C MET A 86 -2.87 16.07 13.06
N GLN A 87 -1.83 15.40 13.55
CA GLN A 87 -0.86 15.97 14.49
C GLN A 87 -0.15 17.19 13.90
N SER A 88 0.23 17.16 12.62
CA SER A 88 0.83 18.33 11.96
C SER A 88 -0.16 19.49 11.83
N LYS A 89 -1.41 19.22 11.44
CA LYS A 89 -2.47 20.25 11.38
C LYS A 89 -2.72 20.88 12.74
N GLU A 90 -2.70 20.10 13.82
CA GLU A 90 -2.87 20.60 15.19
C GLU A 90 -1.71 21.51 15.61
N ALA A 91 -0.46 21.11 15.34
CA ALA A 91 0.72 21.92 15.61
C ALA A 91 0.71 23.25 14.82
N ASP A 92 0.30 23.21 13.54
CA ASP A 92 0.20 24.41 12.72
C ASP A 92 -0.93 25.34 13.18
N LEU A 93 -2.07 24.79 13.62
CA LEU A 93 -3.16 25.57 14.20
C LEU A 93 -2.71 26.29 15.48
N LYS A 94 -1.97 25.60 16.35
CA LYS A 94 -1.44 26.18 17.59
C LYS A 94 -0.51 27.36 17.30
N ARG A 95 0.39 27.22 16.32
CA ARG A 95 1.27 28.31 15.88
C ARG A 95 0.50 29.52 15.33
N LEU A 96 -0.56 29.28 14.55
CA LEU A 96 -1.41 30.36 14.04
C LEU A 96 -2.13 31.10 15.18
N TYR A 97 -2.56 30.38 16.21
CA TYR A 97 -3.18 30.97 17.40
C TYR A 97 -2.19 31.82 18.20
N GLU A 98 -0.95 31.35 18.40
CA GLU A 98 0.13 32.10 19.07
C GLU A 98 0.48 33.39 18.32
N LEU A 99 0.51 33.36 16.98
CA LEU A 99 0.71 34.57 16.16
C LEU A 99 -0.44 35.58 16.30
N TYR A 100 -1.67 35.10 16.46
CA TYR A 100 -2.83 35.96 16.69
C TYR A 100 -2.79 36.61 18.07
N GLU A 101 -2.52 35.84 19.13
CA GLU A 101 -2.41 36.37 20.50
C GLU A 101 -1.26 37.37 20.67
N SER A 102 -0.13 37.13 20.00
CA SER A 102 1.00 38.08 20.00
C SER A 102 0.75 39.35 19.20
N GLY A 103 -0.39 39.47 18.51
CA GLY A 103 -0.74 40.62 17.66
C GLY A 103 0.04 40.68 16.35
N ALA A 104 0.81 39.62 16.01
CA ALA A 104 1.59 39.55 14.77
C ALA A 104 0.70 39.39 13.52
N ILE A 105 -0.50 38.82 13.66
CA ILE A 105 -1.50 38.69 12.60
C ILE A 105 -2.89 39.16 13.05
N SER A 106 -3.70 39.64 12.10
CA SER A 106 -5.08 40.05 12.37
C SER A 106 -6.04 38.86 12.47
N LYS A 107 -7.20 39.03 13.12
CA LYS A 107 -8.24 37.98 13.23
C LYS A 107 -8.71 37.47 11.86
N ALA A 108 -8.92 38.37 10.90
CA ALA A 108 -9.34 38.01 9.55
C ALA A 108 -8.28 37.13 8.85
N GLU A 109 -7.00 37.44 9.06
CA GLU A 109 -5.90 36.66 8.51
C GLU A 109 -5.78 35.28 9.18
N PHE A 110 -5.96 35.21 10.50
CA PHE A 110 -6.03 33.94 11.23
C PHE A 110 -7.14 33.03 10.70
N GLU A 111 -8.36 33.57 10.54
CA GLU A 111 -9.51 32.80 10.05
C GLU A 111 -9.29 32.27 8.64
N ALA A 112 -8.74 33.08 7.74
CA ALA A 112 -8.39 32.67 6.38
C ALA A 112 -7.33 31.56 6.36
N ARG A 113 -6.25 31.69 7.15
CA ARG A 113 -5.18 30.69 7.22
C ARG A 113 -5.65 29.38 7.87
N ARG A 114 -6.51 29.46 8.89
CA ARG A 114 -7.16 28.30 9.51
C ARG A 114 -8.03 27.56 8.50
N GLU A 115 -8.84 28.26 7.73
CA GLU A 115 -9.69 27.66 6.69
C GLU A 115 -8.84 26.90 5.66
N ILE A 116 -7.75 27.52 5.20
CA ILE A 116 -6.79 26.89 4.28
C ILE A 116 -6.17 25.62 4.88
N LEU A 117 -5.84 25.63 6.17
CA LEU A 117 -5.22 24.49 6.86
C LEU A 117 -6.16 23.27 6.96
N PHE A 118 -7.46 23.51 7.10
CA PHE A 118 -8.46 22.44 7.27
C PHE A 118 -9.14 21.97 5.98
N ARG A 119 -8.94 22.71 4.89
CA ARG A 119 -9.24 22.25 3.53
C ARG A 119 -8.44 20.98 3.16
#